data_AF-X1PD51-F1
#
_entry.id   AF-X1PD51-F1
#
_cell.length_a   1.000
_cell.length_b   1.000
_cell.length_c   1.000
_cell.angle_alpha   90.00
_cell.angle_beta   90.00
_cell.angle_gamma   90.00
#
_symmetry.space_group_name_H-M   'P 1'
#
loop_
_entity.id
_entity.type
_entity.pdbx_description
1 polymer ?
#
loop_
_entity_poly.entity_id
_entity_poly.type
_entity_poly.pdbx_seq_one_letter_code
_entity_poly.pdbx_strand_id
1 'polypeptide(L)'
;FTNSDDEIRAAKWVSENLNEIILSDERFISLVIQNNYFKVNGFEDNSPYVYPTFYRNDPEEVRMVMRELRAGYFATTKRMRDDYILMLNFPQVPMENGQMYEENFTKVYDNGDVKVY
;
A
#
# COMPACT_ATOMS: atom_id res chain seq x y z
N PHE A 1 8.21 12.49 13.72
CA PHE A 1 7.71 11.13 13.51
C PHE A 1 8.84 10.30 12.92
N THR A 2 9.38 9.35 13.68
CA THR A 2 10.44 8.44 13.24
C THR A 2 9.84 7.37 12.33
N ASN A 3 10.53 7.00 11.24
CA ASN A 3 10.19 5.78 10.50
C ASN A 3 10.57 4.58 11.37
N SER A 4 9.77 3.52 11.37
CA SER A 4 10.24 2.28 12.00
C SER A 4 11.36 1.72 11.12
N ASP A 5 12.38 1.14 11.75
CA ASP A 5 13.46 0.46 11.02
C ASP A 5 12.88 -0.62 10.08
N ASP A 6 11.71 -1.14 10.41
CA ASP A 6 11.00 -2.19 9.69
C ASP A 6 10.33 -1.67 8.40
N GLU A 7 9.77 -0.45 8.40
CA GLU A 7 9.29 0.19 7.16
C GLU A 7 10.46 0.46 6.19
N ILE A 8 11.62 0.88 6.71
CA ILE A 8 12.82 1.09 5.88
C ILE A 8 13.32 -0.24 5.30
N ARG A 9 13.38 -1.31 6.10
CA ARG A 9 13.75 -2.65 5.62
C ARG A 9 12.79 -3.16 4.54
N ALA A 10 11.49 -2.92 4.71
CA ALA A 10 10.49 -3.31 3.72
C ALA A 10 10.64 -2.50 2.41
N ALA A 11 10.87 -1.19 2.50
CA ALA A 11 11.09 -0.34 1.34
C ALA A 11 12.33 -0.76 0.53
N LYS A 12 13.40 -1.14 1.22
CA LYS A 12 14.60 -1.72 0.57
C LYS A 12 14.31 -3.07 -0.08
N TRP A 13 13.57 -3.95 0.61
CA TRP A 13 13.19 -5.24 0.02
C TRP A 13 12.36 -5.05 -1.25
N VAL A 14 11.40 -4.12 -1.24
CA VAL A 14 10.59 -3.76 -2.42
C VAL A 14 11.50 -3.32 -3.57
N SER A 15 12.48 -2.46 -3.31
CA SER A 15 13.35 -1.93 -4.37
C SER A 15 14.27 -2.98 -5.00
N GLU A 16 14.63 -4.00 -4.22
CA GLU A 16 15.53 -5.08 -4.66
C GLU A 16 14.79 -6.27 -5.33
N ASN A 17 13.50 -6.49 -5.01
CA ASN A 17 12.79 -7.72 -5.37
C ASN A 17 11.60 -7.52 -6.31
N LEU A 18 11.01 -6.32 -6.35
CA LEU A 18 9.83 -6.05 -7.17
C LEU A 18 10.21 -5.32 -8.45
N ASN A 19 9.41 -5.52 -9.50
CA ASN A 19 9.61 -4.89 -10.80
C ASN A 19 8.32 -4.35 -11.43
N GLU A 20 7.23 -4.27 -10.68
CA GLU A 20 5.95 -3.72 -11.13
C GLU A 20 5.51 -2.56 -10.24
N ILE A 21 4.49 -1.83 -10.66
CA ILE A 21 3.97 -0.71 -9.87
C ILE A 21 3.45 -1.24 -8.52
N ILE A 22 3.86 -0.57 -7.44
CA ILE A 22 3.35 -0.80 -6.08
C ILE A 22 2.43 0.35 -5.65
N LEU A 23 1.26 0.00 -5.12
CA LEU A 23 0.31 0.95 -4.51
C LEU A 23 0.45 0.94 -2.99
N SER A 24 0.47 2.11 -2.37
CA SER A 24 0.47 2.28 -0.92
C SER A 24 0.11 3.74 -0.59
N ASP A 25 0.07 4.08 0.68
CA ASP A 25 -0.06 5.48 1.10
C ASP A 25 1.21 6.32 0.88
N GLU A 26 1.05 7.65 0.90
CA GLU A 26 2.09 8.60 0.50
C GLU A 26 3.40 8.42 1.28
N ARG A 27 3.29 8.12 2.58
CA ARG A 27 4.44 7.97 3.46
C ARG A 27 5.29 6.77 3.05
N PHE A 28 4.70 5.60 2.86
CA PHE A 28 5.46 4.42 2.50
C PHE A 28 6.01 4.51 1.07
N ILE A 29 5.23 5.07 0.13
CA ILE A 29 5.71 5.35 -1.22
C ILE A 29 6.95 6.27 -1.19
N SER A 30 6.94 7.31 -0.36
CA SER A 30 8.10 8.20 -0.19
C SER A 30 9.35 7.45 0.28
N LEU A 31 9.19 6.50 1.21
CA LEU A 31 10.29 5.65 1.68
C LEU A 31 10.83 4.72 0.58
N VAL A 32 9.94 4.14 -0.21
CA VAL A 32 10.27 3.26 -1.34
C VAL A 32 11.06 4.03 -2.41
N ILE A 33 10.65 5.26 -2.75
CA ILE A 33 11.40 6.15 -3.66
C ILE A 33 12.79 6.49 -3.11
N GLN A 34 12.89 6.84 -1.81
CA GLN A 34 14.17 7.13 -1.17
C GLN A 34 15.15 5.95 -1.21
N ASN A 35 14.64 4.72 -1.30
CA ASN A 35 15.42 3.50 -1.48
C ASN A 35 15.64 3.12 -2.96
N ASN A 36 15.56 4.10 -3.87
CA ASN A 36 15.82 3.98 -5.31
C ASN A 36 14.79 3.15 -6.10
N TYR A 37 13.55 3.07 -5.64
CA TYR A 37 12.47 2.44 -6.41
C TYR A 37 11.58 3.47 -7.11
N PHE A 38 11.52 3.39 -8.45
CA PHE A 38 10.80 4.38 -9.26
C PHE A 38 9.51 3.86 -9.89
N LYS A 39 9.15 2.58 -9.65
CA LYS A 39 7.91 1.98 -10.15
C LYS A 39 6.80 2.16 -9.12
N VAL A 40 6.43 3.42 -8.91
CA VAL A 40 5.37 3.80 -7.96
C VAL A 40 4.25 4.49 -8.73
N ASN A 41 3.02 4.23 -8.34
CA ASN A 41 1.86 4.97 -8.84
C ASN A 41 1.05 5.43 -7.63
N GLY A 42 0.65 6.69 -7.65
CA GLY A 42 -0.03 7.34 -6.52
C GLY A 42 -1.50 7.54 -6.82
N PHE A 43 -2.30 7.63 -5.76
CA PHE A 43 -3.64 8.19 -5.87
C PHE A 43 -3.55 9.71 -5.87
N GLU A 44 -4.21 10.36 -6.82
CA GLU A 44 -4.56 11.77 -6.67
C GLU A 44 -5.51 11.92 -5.46
N ASP A 45 -5.53 13.09 -4.84
CA ASP A 45 -6.29 13.31 -3.60
C ASP A 45 -7.78 12.97 -3.70
N ASN A 46 -8.36 13.10 -4.90
CA ASN A 46 -9.76 12.78 -5.19
C ASN A 46 -9.92 11.51 -6.02
N SER A 47 -8.91 10.63 -6.02
CA SER A 47 -8.93 9.44 -6.83
C SER A 47 -10.11 8.53 -6.42
N PRO A 48 -10.95 8.10 -7.38
CA PRO A 48 -12.08 7.22 -7.09
C PRO A 48 -11.62 5.83 -6.60
N TYR A 49 -10.33 5.53 -6.68
CA TYR A 49 -9.74 4.24 -6.37
C TYR A 49 -9.31 4.09 -4.91
N VAL A 50 -9.20 5.18 -4.15
CA VAL A 50 -8.83 5.13 -2.73
C VAL A 50 -9.84 4.32 -1.93
N TYR A 51 -11.13 4.63 -2.11
CA TYR A 51 -12.20 3.98 -1.36
C TYR A 51 -12.29 2.47 -1.63
N PRO A 52 -12.33 2.03 -2.90
CA PRO A 52 -12.22 0.61 -3.26
C PRO A 52 -10.97 -0.07 -2.69
N THR A 53 -9.81 0.60 -2.72
CA THR A 53 -8.54 0.00 -2.29
C THR A 53 -8.45 -0.17 -0.78
N PHE A 54 -8.92 0.76 0.04
CA PHE A 54 -8.58 0.71 1.46
C PHE A 54 -9.76 0.54 2.42
N TYR A 55 -10.98 0.74 1.93
CA TYR A 55 -12.16 0.76 2.79
C TYR A 55 -13.23 -0.23 2.34
N ARG A 56 -13.21 -0.65 1.07
CA ARG A 56 -14.18 -1.63 0.58
C ARG A 56 -13.69 -3.06 0.78
N ASN A 57 -14.60 -3.89 1.29
CA ASN A 57 -14.41 -5.34 1.44
C ASN A 57 -14.83 -6.09 0.17
N ASP A 58 -14.32 -5.68 -0.99
CA ASP A 58 -14.58 -6.33 -2.28
C ASP A 58 -13.25 -6.58 -3.02
N PRO A 59 -12.77 -7.84 -3.08
CA PRO A 59 -11.50 -8.14 -3.74
C PRO A 59 -11.55 -7.88 -5.26
N GLU A 60 -12.71 -7.99 -5.91
CA GLU A 60 -12.81 -7.76 -7.36
C GLU A 60 -12.66 -6.28 -7.72
N GLU A 61 -13.15 -5.39 -6.86
CA GLU A 61 -12.90 -3.96 -7.04
C GLU A 61 -11.43 -3.60 -6.87
N VAL A 62 -10.72 -4.21 -5.91
CA VAL A 62 -9.26 -4.00 -5.80
C VAL A 62 -8.54 -4.55 -7.03
N ARG A 63 -8.91 -5.73 -7.53
CA ARG A 63 -8.34 -6.26 -8.79
C ARG A 63 -8.63 -5.35 -9.98
N MET A 64 -9.79 -4.70 -10.02
CA MET A 64 -10.11 -3.70 -11.03
C MET A 64 -9.18 -2.49 -10.93
N VAL A 65 -9.02 -1.92 -9.73
CA VAL A 65 -8.08 -0.81 -9.48
C VAL A 65 -6.65 -1.19 -9.90
N MET A 66 -6.16 -2.37 -9.50
CA MET A 66 -4.82 -2.83 -9.86
C MET A 66 -4.64 -2.92 -11.38
N ARG A 67 -5.64 -3.44 -12.11
CA ARG A 67 -5.60 -3.49 -13.59
C ARG A 67 -5.59 -2.10 -14.22
N GLU A 68 -6.43 -1.19 -13.75
CA GLU A 68 -6.53 0.18 -14.28
C GLU A 68 -5.26 0.99 -14.05
N LEU A 69 -4.68 0.85 -12.86
CA LEU A 69 -3.43 1.54 -12.47
C LEU A 69 -2.17 0.80 -12.92
N ARG A 70 -2.32 -0.36 -13.58
CA ARG A 70 -1.22 -1.27 -13.97
C ARG A 70 -0.30 -1.61 -12.79
N ALA A 71 -0.89 -1.74 -11.61
CA ALA A 71 -0.20 -2.14 -10.39
C ALA A 71 -0.08 -3.66 -10.32
N GLY A 72 1.14 -4.14 -10.04
CA GLY A 72 1.39 -5.55 -9.76
C GLY A 72 1.26 -5.87 -8.28
N TYR A 73 1.47 -4.87 -7.41
CA TYR A 73 1.53 -5.05 -5.96
C TYR A 73 0.79 -3.95 -5.21
N PHE A 74 0.38 -4.25 -3.99
CA PHE A 74 0.03 -3.23 -3.02
C PHE A 74 0.66 -3.52 -1.65
N ALA A 75 1.02 -2.46 -0.93
CA ALA A 75 1.57 -2.54 0.41
C ALA A 75 0.62 -1.93 1.44
N THR A 76 0.58 -2.54 2.61
CA THR A 76 -0.11 -2.00 3.79
C THR A 76 0.89 -1.90 4.93
N THR A 77 0.95 -0.74 5.58
CA THR A 77 1.75 -0.54 6.79
C THR A 77 0.89 -0.76 8.04
N LYS A 78 1.52 -1.00 9.18
CA LYS A 78 0.85 -1.16 10.47
C LYS A 78 0.06 0.07 10.83
N ARG A 79 0.61 1.26 10.57
CA ARG A 79 -0.09 2.53 10.73
C ARG A 79 -1.36 2.59 9.88
N MET A 80 -1.33 2.14 8.62
CA MET A 80 -2.54 2.09 7.79
C MET A 80 -3.61 1.20 8.40
N ARG A 81 -3.21 0.06 8.98
CA ARG A 81 -4.09 -0.92 9.65
C ARG A 81 -4.64 -0.45 10.99
N ASP A 82 -3.82 0.22 11.79
CA ASP A 82 -4.11 0.47 13.20
C ASP A 82 -4.54 1.92 13.46
N ASP A 83 -4.03 2.88 12.69
CA ASP A 83 -4.17 4.31 12.97
C ASP A 83 -4.89 5.06 11.84
N TYR A 84 -4.23 5.21 10.69
CA TYR A 84 -4.73 5.97 9.55
C TYR A 84 -3.89 5.76 8.29
N ILE A 85 -4.52 6.01 7.15
CA ILE A 85 -3.87 6.09 5.84
C ILE A 85 -3.54 7.55 5.56
N LEU A 86 -2.27 7.85 5.28
CA LEU A 86 -1.87 9.22 5.00
C LEU A 86 -2.20 9.55 3.54
N MET A 87 -3.27 10.32 3.37
CA MET A 87 -3.68 10.94 2.10
C MET A 87 -4.20 12.35 2.38
N LEU A 88 -3.94 13.29 1.47
CA LEU A 88 -4.17 14.72 1.70
C LEU A 88 -5.66 15.08 1.87
N ASN A 89 -6.59 14.42 1.16
CA ASN A 89 -8.03 14.74 1.20
C ASN A 89 -8.96 13.61 1.70
N PHE A 90 -8.46 12.64 2.47
CA PHE A 90 -9.28 11.58 3.07
C PHE A 90 -9.32 11.65 4.60
N PRO A 91 -10.41 11.16 5.24
CA PRO A 91 -10.46 11.01 6.69
C PRO A 91 -9.27 10.19 7.18
N GLN A 92 -8.62 10.66 8.24
CA GLN A 92 -7.49 9.97 8.88
C GLN A 92 -8.03 8.82 9.74
N VAL A 93 -8.53 7.78 9.08
CA VAL A 93 -9.09 6.57 9.70
C VAL A 93 -8.33 5.34 9.19
N PRO A 94 -8.26 4.26 9.98
CA PRO A 94 -7.55 3.06 9.57
C PRO A 94 -8.26 2.38 8.40
N MET A 95 -7.52 1.56 7.65
CA MET A 95 -8.12 0.68 6.64
C MET A 95 -9.07 -0.33 7.28
N GLU A 96 -10.16 -0.63 6.59
CA GLU A 96 -11.19 -1.56 7.10
C GLU A 96 -11.12 -2.95 6.44
N ASN A 97 -10.32 -3.09 5.38
CA ASN A 97 -10.30 -4.27 4.53
C ASN A 97 -9.08 -5.17 4.70
N GLY A 98 -8.39 -5.08 5.85
CA GLY A 98 -7.17 -5.84 6.11
C GLY A 98 -7.37 -7.36 6.02
N GLN A 99 -8.48 -7.88 6.54
CA GLN A 99 -8.80 -9.32 6.47
C GLN A 99 -9.08 -9.78 5.03
N MET A 100 -9.75 -8.94 4.24
CA MET A 100 -10.04 -9.25 2.83
C MET A 100 -8.74 -9.48 2.05
N TYR A 101 -7.68 -8.73 2.34
CA TYR A 101 -6.37 -8.94 1.73
C TYR A 101 -5.71 -10.27 2.10
N GLU A 102 -5.74 -10.62 3.38
CA GLU A 102 -5.20 -11.87 3.88
C GLU A 102 -5.87 -13.10 3.24
N GLU A 103 -7.15 -12.99 2.91
CA GLU A 103 -7.95 -14.11 2.37
C GLU A 103 -7.92 -14.21 0.84
N ASN A 104 -7.69 -13.10 0.11
CA ASN A 104 -7.94 -13.02 -1.33
C ASN A 104 -6.71 -12.70 -2.19
N PHE A 105 -5.56 -12.39 -1.57
CA PHE A 105 -4.34 -11.97 -2.27
C PHE A 105 -3.11 -12.72 -1.75
N THR A 106 -2.16 -12.99 -2.65
CA THR A 106 -0.93 -13.69 -2.30
C THR A 106 0.03 -12.74 -1.63
N LYS A 107 0.31 -12.96 -0.34
CA LYS A 107 1.31 -12.18 0.37
C LYS A 107 2.73 -12.57 -0.08
N VAL A 108 3.51 -11.61 -0.55
CA VAL A 108 4.90 -11.79 -1.01
C VAL A 108 5.94 -11.29 0.00
N TYR A 109 5.53 -10.45 0.95
CA TYR A 109 6.38 -9.96 2.03
C TYR A 109 5.58 -9.67 3.29
N ASP A 110 6.13 -10.01 4.45
CA ASP A 110 5.58 -9.67 5.77
C ASP A 110 6.72 -9.52 6.78
N ASN A 111 6.80 -8.37 7.43
CA ASN A 111 7.68 -8.18 8.59
C ASN A 111 6.92 -7.70 9.84
N GLY A 112 5.59 -7.89 9.88
CA GLY A 112 4.71 -7.40 10.95
C GLY A 112 4.32 -5.93 10.78
N ASP A 113 5.27 -5.07 10.41
CA ASP A 113 5.02 -3.65 10.17
C ASP A 113 4.50 -3.40 8.75
N VAL A 114 5.08 -4.03 7.74
CA VAL A 114 4.68 -3.91 6.34
C VAL A 114 4.31 -5.27 5.79
N LYS A 115 3.19 -5.31 5.07
CA LYS A 115 2.72 -6.46 4.30
C LYS A 115 2.59 -6.05 2.85
N VAL A 116 3.15 -6.85 1.93
CA VAL A 116 3.04 -6.65 0.49
C VAL A 116 2.34 -7.86 -0.11
N TYR A 117 1.39 -7.57 -0.99
CA TYR A 117 0.55 -8.53 -1.70
C TYR A 117 0.63 -8.26 -3.20
#